data_AF-A0A2E8F077-F1
#
_entry.id   AF-A0A2E8F077-F1
#
_cell.length_a   1.000
_cell.length_b   1.000
_cell.length_c   1.000
_cell.angle_alpha   90.00
_cell.angle_beta   90.00
_cell.angle_gamma   90.00
#
_symmetry.space_group_name_H-M   'P 1'
#
loop_
_entity.id
_entity.type
_entity.pdbx_description
1 polymer ?
#
loop_
_entity_poly.entity_id
_entity_poly.type
_entity_poly.pdbx_seq_one_letter_code
_entity_poly.pdbx_strand_id
1 'polypeptide(L)' 'MFDKTSLDALLEELRDEYELESDWEEIQRSAHLGVARSDAGVGLGDIDARVAPLIEKHNPD' A
#
# COMPACT_ATOMS: atom_id res chain seq x y z
N MET A 1 5.87 11.52 -2.61
CA MET A 1 5.18 10.86 -3.75
C MET A 1 5.98 9.62 -4.08
N PHE A 2 5.33 8.47 -4.20
CA PHE A 2 5.99 7.20 -4.50
C PHE A 2 6.75 7.28 -5.81
N ASP A 3 8.05 7.00 -5.76
CA ASP A 3 8.80 6.67 -6.96
C ASP A 3 8.55 5.20 -7.35
N LYS A 4 8.98 4.84 -8.56
CA LYS A 4 8.79 3.49 -9.08
C LYS A 4 9.41 2.43 -8.16
N THR A 5 10.61 2.67 -7.64
CA THR A 5 11.33 1.69 -6.82
C THR A 5 10.61 1.41 -5.52
N SER A 6 10.12 2.46 -4.88
CA SER A 6 9.35 2.39 -3.64
C SER A 6 8.00 1.71 -3.86
N LEU A 7 7.33 2.01 -4.98
CA LEU A 7 6.07 1.36 -5.35
C LEU A 7 6.24 -0.13 -5.66
N ASP A 8 7.27 -0.49 -6.43
CA ASP A 8 7.58 -1.88 -6.77
C ASP A 8 7.87 -2.68 -5.48
N ALA A 9 8.66 -2.14 -4.56
CA ALA A 9 8.98 -2.77 -3.28
C ALA A 9 7.73 -2.97 -2.40
N LEU A 10 6.84 -1.97 -2.33
CA LEU A 10 5.58 -2.09 -1.59
C LEU A 10 4.71 -3.20 -2.16
N LEU A 11 4.53 -3.24 -3.49
CA LEU A 11 3.65 -4.21 -4.14
C LEU A 11 4.20 -5.63 -4.08
N GLU A 12 5.53 -5.79 -4.12
CA GLU A 12 6.19 -7.08 -3.92
C GLU A 12 5.97 -7.60 -2.50
N GLU A 13 6.24 -6.78 -1.48
CA GLU A 13 6.01 -7.18 -0.09
C GLU A 13 4.53 -7.48 0.20
N LEU A 14 3.62 -6.68 -0.33
CA LEU A 14 2.18 -6.90 -0.18
C LEU A 14 1.74 -8.25 -0.78
N ARG A 15 2.25 -8.59 -1.96
CA ARG A 15 1.96 -9.86 -2.63
C ARG A 15 2.55 -11.02 -1.83
N ASP A 16 3.81 -10.92 -1.44
CA ASP A 16 4.52 -11.98 -0.72
C ASP A 16 3.84 -12.29 0.64
N GLU A 17 3.24 -11.30 1.30
CA GLU A 17 2.53 -11.49 2.56
C GLU A 17 1.08 -11.99 2.39
N TYR A 18 0.34 -11.52 1.38
CA TYR A 18 -1.12 -11.64 1.37
C TYR A 18 -1.74 -12.22 0.10
N GLU A 19 -0.98 -12.65 -0.91
CA GLU A 19 -1.57 -13.12 -2.18
C GLU A 19 -2.50 -14.34 -2.05
N LEU A 20 -2.33 -15.14 -0.99
CA LEU A 20 -3.12 -16.34 -0.72
C LEU A 20 -4.34 -16.07 0.18
N GLU A 21 -4.49 -14.85 0.68
CA GLU A 21 -5.63 -14.48 1.52
C GLU A 21 -6.92 -14.43 0.70
N SER A 22 -8.02 -14.85 1.32
CA SER A 22 -9.33 -14.88 0.63
C SER A 22 -9.83 -13.50 0.20
N ASP A 23 -9.33 -12.45 0.84
CA ASP A 23 -9.65 -11.04 0.58
C ASP A 23 -8.52 -10.29 -0.15
N TRP A 24 -7.60 -11.02 -0.81
CA TRP A 24 -6.46 -10.45 -1.55
C TRP A 24 -6.81 -9.25 -2.44
N GLU A 25 -7.90 -9.34 -3.22
CA GLU A 25 -8.32 -8.24 -4.10
C GLU A 25 -8.69 -6.96 -3.34
N GLU A 26 -9.23 -7.09 -2.13
CA GLU A 26 -9.57 -5.96 -1.27
C GLU A 26 -8.31 -5.34 -0.67
N ILE A 27 -7.35 -6.17 -0.24
CA ILE A 27 -6.03 -5.73 0.24
C ILE A 27 -5.30 -4.96 -0.85
N GLN A 28 -5.23 -5.52 -2.06
CA GLN A 28 -4.57 -4.89 -3.20
C GLN A 28 -5.22 -3.55 -3.56
N ARG A 29 -6.55 -3.49 -3.57
CA ARG A 29 -7.29 -2.23 -3.81
C ARG A 29 -6.98 -1.19 -2.74
N SER A 30 -6.90 -1.63 -1.48
CA SER A 30 -6.58 -0.76 -0.34
C SER A 30 -5.17 -0.21 -0.45
N ALA A 31 -4.19 -1.02 -0.90
CA ALA A 31 -2.83 -0.55 -1.19
C ALA A 31 -2.80 0.53 -2.27
N HIS A 32 -3.47 0.32 -3.40
CA HIS A 32 -3.54 1.35 -4.44
C HIS A 32 -4.20 2.65 -3.96
N LEU A 33 -5.26 2.55 -3.14
CA LEU A 33 -5.90 3.73 -2.55
C LEU A 33 -4.97 4.44 -1.56
N GLY A 34 -4.24 3.69 -0.73
CA GLY A 34 -3.27 4.21 0.22
C GLY A 34 -2.15 4.99 -0.46
N VAL A 35 -1.60 4.44 -1.54
CA VAL A 35 -0.56 5.11 -2.35
C VAL A 35 -1.10 6.41 -2.91
N ALA A 36 -2.28 6.39 -3.54
CA ALA A 36 -2.88 7.58 -4.12
C ALA A 36 -3.18 8.68 -3.09
N ARG A 37 -3.64 8.30 -1.88
CA ARG A 37 -3.86 9.25 -0.77
C ARG A 37 -2.56 9.86 -0.26
N SER A 38 -1.54 9.03 -0.06
CA SER A 38 -0.22 9.50 0.37
C SER A 38 0.37 10.48 -0.65
N ASP A 39 0.34 10.13 -1.94
CA ASP A 39 0.81 10.99 -3.03
C ASP A 39 0.05 12.32 -3.12
N ALA A 40 -1.24 12.31 -2.81
CA ALA A 40 -2.07 13.51 -2.76
C ALA A 40 -1.84 14.36 -1.50
N GLY A 41 -0.99 13.92 -0.56
CA GLY A 41 -0.74 14.62 0.69
C GLY A 41 -1.93 14.64 1.64
N VAL A 42 -2.85 13.67 1.50
CA VAL A 42 -4.02 13.53 2.38
C VAL A 42 -3.81 12.34 3.32
N GLY A 43 -4.44 12.38 4.50
CA GLY A 43 -4.35 11.28 5.46
C GLY A 43 -4.84 9.96 4.87
N LEU A 44 -4.23 8.85 5.30
CA LEU A 44 -4.58 7.51 4.80
C LEU A 44 -6.05 7.16 5.03
N GLY A 45 -6.65 7.61 6.13
CA GLY A 45 -8.08 7.36 6.43
C GLY A 45 -8.36 5.89 6.68
N ASP A 46 -9.50 5.41 6.19
CA ASP A 46 -9.93 4.01 6.35
C ASP A 46 -9.27 3.12 5.29
N ILE A 47 -8.00 2.79 5.53
CA ILE A 47 -7.20 1.83 4.75
C ILE A 47 -7.07 0.56 5.58
N ASP A 48 -6.92 -0.57 4.90
CA ASP A 48 -6.72 -1.87 5.53
C ASP A 48 -5.52 -1.80 6.49
N ALA A 49 -5.70 -2.33 7.70
CA ALA A 49 -4.68 -2.27 8.75
C ALA A 49 -3.37 -3.00 8.37
N ARG A 50 -3.42 -3.95 7.43
CA ARG A 50 -2.24 -4.62 6.86
C ARG A 50 -1.47 -3.72 5.88
N VAL A 51 -2.18 -2.83 5.20
CA VAL A 51 -1.63 -1.96 4.16
C VAL A 51 -1.00 -0.69 4.72
N ALA A 52 -1.63 -0.06 5.72
CA ALA A 52 -1.16 1.22 6.26
C ALA A 52 0.32 1.19 6.69
N PRO A 53 0.83 0.15 7.39
CA PRO A 53 2.25 0.05 7.74
C PRO A 53 3.17 -0.05 6.52
N LEU A 54 2.75 -0.74 5.46
CA LEU A 54 3.53 -0.87 4.22
C LEU A 54 3.63 0.46 3.47
N ILE A 55 2.55 1.24 3.47
CA ILE A 55 2.54 2.59 2.91
C ILE A 55 3.52 3.48 3.67
N GLU A 56 3.48 3.49 5.00
CA GLU A 56 4.40 4.28 5.81
C GLU A 56 5.86 3.84 5.65
N LYS A 57 6.11 2.53 5.55
CA LYS A 57 7.44 1.94 5.37
C LYS A 57 8.09 2.32 4.04
N HIS A 58 7.31 2.32 2.97
CA HIS A 58 7.81 2.50 1.61
C HIS A 58 7.54 3.90 1.05
N ASN A 59 6.88 4.80 1.78
CA ASN A 59 6.71 6.17 1.31
C ASN A 59 8.06 6.90 1.38
N PRO A 60 8.61 7.38 0.25
CA PRO A 60 9.77 8.24 0.27
C PRO A 60 9.33 9.61 0.84
N ASP A 61 9.98 10.05 1.93
CA ASP A 61 9.73 11.31 2.66
C ASP A 61 9.21 12.47 1.79
#